data_AF-A0A2T3ND85-F1
#
_entry.id   AF-A0A2T3ND85-F1
#
_cell.length_a   1.000
_cell.length_b   1.000
_cell.length_c   1.000
_cell.angle_alpha   90.00
_cell.angle_beta   90.00
_cell.angle_gamma   90.00
#
_symmetry.space_group_name_H-M   'P 1'
#
loop_
_entity.id
_entity.type
_entity.pdbx_description
1 polymer ?
#
loop_
_entity_poly.entity_id
_entity_poly.type
_entity_poly.pdbx_seq_one_letter_code
_entity_poly.pdbx_strand_id
1 'polypeptide(L)'
;MLKNPVQLRLEKLEPWQHITFMVSLCERMYPNYAFFCQETEFADAQKYRSILDSIWEILTVKTAKINFENQLEKLEELVPSSEDYDLYAVNPAIDACVALADLLHAMLDRDLMLETLVKLSSLSAETVADLEFAQTGEEITNDNQKENEAICAEWDMQWAIFRALKEAERRDIELIKGLRQELREEPISNIGIAL
;
A
#
# COMPACT_ATOMS: atom_id res chain seq x y z
N MET A 1 -6.52 15.18 0.72
CA MET A 1 -6.89 14.01 1.53
C MET A 1 -8.39 13.82 1.59
N LEU A 2 -8.85 12.84 0.81
CA LEU A 2 -10.19 12.27 0.88
C LEU A 2 -10.43 11.68 2.27
N LYS A 3 -11.63 11.88 2.81
CA LYS A 3 -11.95 11.48 4.18
C LYS A 3 -12.43 10.03 4.21
N ASN A 4 -11.52 9.09 4.45
CA ASN A 4 -11.90 7.70 4.74
C ASN A 4 -12.27 7.52 6.23
N PRO A 5 -13.51 7.16 6.57
CA PRO A 5 -13.93 6.99 7.97
C PRO A 5 -13.17 5.90 8.74
N VAL A 6 -12.50 4.96 8.07
CA VAL A 6 -11.69 3.93 8.74
C VAL A 6 -10.51 4.54 9.52
N GLN A 7 -9.96 5.66 9.05
CA GLN A 7 -8.76 6.29 9.61
C GLN A 7 -8.91 6.64 11.10
N LEU A 8 -10.08 7.14 11.50
CA LEU A 8 -10.42 7.46 12.89
C LEU A 8 -10.46 6.24 13.83
N ARG A 9 -10.44 5.03 13.27
CA ARG A 9 -10.52 3.77 14.02
C ARG A 9 -9.18 3.03 14.03
N LEU A 10 -8.28 3.37 13.11
CA LEU A 10 -6.96 2.76 13.00
C LEU A 10 -6.09 3.02 14.24
N GLU A 11 -6.23 4.17 14.90
CA GLU A 11 -5.52 4.50 16.15
C GLU A 11 -5.78 3.51 17.30
N LYS A 12 -6.90 2.78 17.26
CA LYS A 12 -7.28 1.81 18.30
C LYS A 12 -6.66 0.43 18.09
N LEU A 13 -5.99 0.22 16.96
CA LEU A 13 -5.28 -1.00 16.68
C LEU A 13 -3.93 -1.03 17.41
N GLU A 14 -3.40 -2.23 17.60
CA GLU A 14 -2.09 -2.51 18.15
C GLU A 14 -0.99 -2.34 17.08
N PRO A 15 0.29 -2.13 17.47
CA PRO A 15 1.37 -1.88 16.52
C PRO A 15 1.51 -2.94 15.42
N TRP A 16 1.30 -4.22 15.73
CA TRP A 16 1.38 -5.28 14.72
C TRP A 16 0.22 -5.20 13.71
N GLN A 17 -0.96 -4.74 14.13
CA GLN A 17 -2.12 -4.52 13.26
C GLN A 17 -1.89 -3.29 12.38
N HIS A 18 -1.27 -2.22 12.90
CA HIS A 18 -0.86 -1.06 12.08
C HIS A 18 0.05 -1.47 10.93
N ILE A 19 1.11 -2.22 11.25
CA ILE A 19 2.07 -2.71 10.24
C ILE A 19 1.36 -3.66 9.26
N THR A 20 0.51 -4.57 9.74
CA THR A 20 -0.23 -5.50 8.89
C THR A 20 -1.19 -4.76 7.94
N PHE A 21 -1.87 -3.72 8.42
CA PHE A 21 -2.73 -2.88 7.59
C PHE A 21 -1.92 -2.16 6.49
N MET A 22 -0.83 -1.49 6.87
CA MET A 22 0.01 -0.74 5.93
C MET A 22 0.67 -1.64 4.88
N VAL A 23 1.23 -2.78 5.29
CA VAL A 23 1.85 -3.72 4.33
C VAL A 23 0.81 -4.36 3.42
N SER A 24 -0.44 -4.52 3.87
CA SER A 24 -1.54 -4.98 3.01
C SER A 24 -1.87 -3.97 1.91
N LEU A 25 -1.82 -2.66 2.20
CA LEU A 25 -1.98 -1.62 1.17
C LEU A 25 -0.80 -1.61 0.19
N CYS A 26 0.43 -1.74 0.69
CA CYS A 26 1.61 -1.85 -0.17
C CYS A 26 1.55 -3.10 -1.08
N GLU A 27 1.07 -4.24 -0.54
CA GLU A 27 0.83 -5.47 -1.31
C GLU A 27 -0.17 -5.27 -2.44
N ARG A 28 -1.22 -4.48 -2.21
CA ARG A 28 -2.18 -4.11 -3.26
C ARG A 28 -1.63 -3.09 -4.25
N MET A 29 -0.67 -2.25 -3.88
CA MET A 29 -0.06 -1.32 -4.82
C MET A 29 1.02 -1.98 -5.70
N TYR A 30 1.56 -3.13 -5.28
CA TYR A 30 2.61 -3.85 -6.00
C TYR A 30 2.30 -4.12 -7.49
N PRO A 31 1.09 -4.57 -7.89
CA PRO A 31 0.76 -4.77 -9.30
C PRO A 31 0.97 -3.53 -10.17
N ASN A 32 0.75 -2.32 -9.64
CA ASN A 32 0.98 -1.08 -10.37
C ASN A 32 2.47 -0.93 -10.75
N TYR A 33 3.34 -1.16 -9.77
CA TYR A 33 4.79 -1.09 -9.96
C TYR A 33 5.30 -2.18 -10.91
N ALA A 34 4.84 -3.42 -10.71
CA ALA A 34 5.24 -4.54 -11.54
C ALA A 34 4.79 -4.38 -13.00
N PHE A 35 3.55 -3.91 -13.22
CA PHE A 35 3.06 -3.59 -14.56
C PHE A 35 3.90 -2.49 -15.22
N PHE A 36 4.17 -1.39 -14.51
CA PHE A 36 5.05 -0.33 -15.03
C PHE A 36 6.43 -0.86 -15.42
N CYS A 37 7.07 -1.67 -14.57
CA CYS A 37 8.37 -2.26 -14.86
C CYS A 37 8.33 -3.20 -16.07
N GLN A 38 7.25 -3.98 -16.22
CA GLN A 38 7.08 -4.86 -17.36
C GLN A 38 6.94 -4.09 -18.68
N GLU A 39 6.16 -3.00 -18.69
CA GLU A 39 5.89 -2.23 -19.91
C GLU A 39 7.06 -1.32 -20.32
N THR A 40 7.94 -0.96 -19.39
CA THR A 40 9.03 0.01 -19.61
C THR A 40 10.42 -0.57 -19.53
N GLU A 41 10.57 -1.81 -19.06
CA GLU A 41 11.85 -2.45 -18.73
C GLU A 41 12.69 -1.64 -17.71
N PHE A 42 12.06 -0.75 -16.93
CA PHE A 42 12.75 0.15 -16.00
C PHE A 42 13.61 -0.58 -14.96
N ALA A 43 13.04 -1.61 -14.32
CA ALA A 43 13.71 -2.37 -13.27
C ALA A 43 13.18 -3.80 -13.17
N ASP A 44 13.90 -4.66 -12.46
CA ASP A 44 13.41 -5.98 -12.06
C ASP A 44 12.46 -5.83 -10.84
N ALA A 45 11.15 -5.98 -11.07
CA ALA A 45 10.11 -5.87 -10.05
C ALA A 45 10.29 -6.85 -8.87
N GLN A 46 11.05 -7.94 -9.06
CA GLN A 46 11.36 -8.88 -8.00
C GLN A 46 12.17 -8.23 -6.86
N LYS A 47 12.93 -7.16 -7.14
CA LYS A 47 13.65 -6.41 -6.10
C LYS A 47 12.69 -5.70 -5.15
N TYR A 48 11.67 -5.01 -5.67
CA TYR A 48 10.60 -4.40 -4.88
C TYR A 48 9.84 -5.49 -4.08
N ARG A 49 9.45 -6.58 -4.74
CA ARG A 49 8.78 -7.73 -4.11
C ARG A 49 9.55 -8.26 -2.91
N SER A 50 10.88 -8.37 -3.02
CA SER A 50 11.74 -8.87 -1.95
C SER A 50 11.75 -7.95 -0.72
N ILE A 51 11.72 -6.64 -0.92
CA ILE A 51 11.60 -5.65 0.18
C ILE A 51 10.26 -5.85 0.89
N LEU A 52 9.17 -5.91 0.12
CA LEU A 52 7.83 -6.09 0.68
C LEU A 52 7.66 -7.44 1.40
N ASP A 53 8.25 -8.51 0.86
CA ASP A 53 8.28 -9.83 1.51
C ASP A 53 9.00 -9.81 2.86
N SER A 54 10.05 -9.01 3.00
CA SER A 54 10.75 -8.87 4.28
C SER A 54 9.82 -8.29 5.36
N ILE A 55 8.95 -7.33 5.03
CA ILE A 55 8.00 -6.76 5.99
C ILE A 55 6.95 -7.80 6.42
N TRP A 56 6.49 -8.65 5.51
CA TRP A 56 5.64 -9.79 5.88
C TRP A 56 6.37 -10.82 6.75
N GLU A 57 7.67 -11.03 6.51
CA GLU A 57 8.50 -11.94 7.30
C GLU A 57 8.61 -11.46 8.76
N ILE A 58 8.85 -10.16 9.01
CA ILE A 58 8.94 -9.66 10.40
C ILE A 58 7.61 -9.80 11.17
N LEU A 59 6.49 -9.84 10.46
CA LEU A 59 5.15 -10.08 11.02
C LEU A 59 4.89 -11.55 11.38
N THR A 60 5.63 -12.51 10.83
CA THR A 60 5.37 -13.94 11.02
C THR A 60 6.53 -14.71 11.68
N VAL A 61 7.76 -14.22 11.55
CA VAL A 61 8.98 -14.88 12.04
C VAL A 61 9.57 -14.08 13.20
N LYS A 62 9.49 -14.64 14.41
CA LYS A 62 9.94 -13.97 15.66
C LYS A 62 11.42 -13.57 15.66
N THR A 63 12.26 -14.30 14.93
CA THR A 63 13.72 -14.10 14.87
C THR A 63 14.16 -13.27 13.67
N ALA A 64 13.24 -12.84 12.80
CA ALA A 64 13.58 -12.03 11.63
C ALA A 64 14.22 -10.71 12.08
N LYS A 65 15.33 -10.38 11.43
CA LYS A 65 16.03 -9.11 11.59
C LYS A 65 16.22 -8.52 10.21
N ILE A 66 15.69 -7.32 10.02
CA ILE A 66 15.77 -6.61 8.75
C ILE A 66 16.52 -5.33 9.02
N ASN A 67 17.52 -5.05 8.18
CA ASN A 67 18.14 -3.74 8.14
C ASN A 67 17.28 -2.84 7.24
N PHE A 68 16.37 -2.08 7.84
CA PHE A 68 15.44 -1.21 7.10
C PHE A 68 16.16 -0.04 6.40
N GLU A 69 17.28 0.46 6.94
CA GLU A 69 18.10 1.48 6.26
C GLU A 69 18.61 0.96 4.91
N ASN A 70 19.17 -0.25 4.91
CA ASN A 70 19.61 -0.90 3.68
C ASN A 70 18.43 -1.23 2.73
N GLN A 71 17.23 -1.48 3.24
CA GLN A 71 16.07 -1.69 2.35
C GLN A 71 15.59 -0.37 1.72
N LEU A 72 15.68 0.75 2.45
CA LEU A 72 15.40 2.08 1.91
C LEU A 72 16.39 2.44 0.81
N GLU A 73 17.70 2.26 1.02
CA GLU A 73 18.72 2.51 -0.01
C GLU A 73 18.44 1.72 -1.30
N LYS A 74 18.04 0.45 -1.17
CA LYS A 74 17.64 -0.37 -2.31
C LYS A 74 16.36 0.12 -2.99
N LEU A 75 15.41 0.63 -2.21
CA LEU A 75 14.14 1.14 -2.74
C LEU A 75 14.35 2.44 -3.50
N GLU A 76 15.26 3.31 -3.07
CA GLU A 76 15.58 4.57 -3.76
C GLU A 76 16.01 4.32 -5.22
N GLU A 77 16.82 3.28 -5.47
CA GLU A 77 17.22 2.88 -6.84
C GLU A 77 16.05 2.35 -7.69
N LEU A 78 14.90 2.04 -7.07
CA LEU A 78 13.72 1.46 -7.69
C LEU A 78 12.61 2.49 -7.93
N VAL A 79 12.82 3.77 -7.62
CA VAL A 79 11.83 4.83 -7.82
C VAL A 79 11.98 5.43 -9.23
N PRO A 80 10.99 5.30 -10.12
CA PRO A 80 11.04 5.93 -11.43
C PRO A 80 10.79 7.45 -11.33
N SER A 81 11.28 8.21 -12.31
CA SER A 81 10.96 9.63 -12.48
C SER A 81 9.80 9.80 -13.44
N SER A 82 8.79 10.59 -13.08
CA SER A 82 7.65 10.87 -13.98
C SER A 82 8.05 11.69 -15.21
N GLU A 83 9.19 12.39 -15.18
CA GLU A 83 9.70 13.15 -16.33
C GLU A 83 10.28 12.27 -17.44
N ASP A 84 10.65 11.02 -17.10
CA ASP A 84 11.30 10.09 -18.03
C ASP A 84 10.31 9.22 -18.83
N TYR A 85 9.02 9.28 -18.51
CA TYR A 85 7.99 8.39 -19.08
C TYR A 85 6.69 9.13 -19.44
N ASP A 86 6.23 8.94 -20.67
CA ASP A 86 4.89 9.39 -21.09
C ASP A 86 3.76 8.45 -20.60
N LEU A 87 4.11 7.23 -20.20
CA LEU A 87 3.15 6.22 -19.75
C LEU A 87 2.57 6.62 -18.38
N TYR A 88 1.25 6.81 -18.31
CA TYR A 88 0.56 7.19 -17.06
C TYR A 88 0.89 6.27 -15.88
N ALA A 89 1.13 4.98 -16.14
CA ALA A 89 1.47 3.98 -15.12
C ALA A 89 2.73 4.31 -14.29
N VAL A 90 3.55 5.29 -14.71
CA VAL A 90 4.65 5.81 -13.89
C VAL A 90 4.14 6.40 -12.57
N ASN A 91 2.99 7.10 -12.56
CA ASN A 91 2.44 7.73 -11.35
C ASN A 91 2.06 6.71 -10.27
N PRO A 92 1.19 5.71 -10.54
CA PRO A 92 0.86 4.70 -9.53
C PRO A 92 2.04 3.79 -9.16
N ALA A 93 3.07 3.68 -10.00
CA ALA A 93 4.33 3.02 -9.66
C ALA A 93 5.17 3.83 -8.65
N ILE A 94 5.22 5.17 -8.81
CA ILE A 94 5.82 6.08 -7.82
C ILE A 94 5.06 5.99 -6.50
N ASP A 95 3.72 6.05 -6.53
CA ASP A 95 2.90 5.95 -5.31
C ASP A 95 3.16 4.64 -4.55
N ALA A 96 3.29 3.52 -5.27
CA ALA A 96 3.66 2.24 -4.68
C ALA A 96 5.04 2.27 -3.99
N CYS A 97 6.01 3.00 -4.55
CA CYS A 97 7.32 3.19 -3.94
C CYS A 97 7.26 4.11 -2.72
N VAL A 98 6.51 5.22 -2.80
CA VAL A 98 6.30 6.16 -1.70
C VAL A 98 5.65 5.46 -0.52
N ALA A 99 4.58 4.69 -0.74
CA ALA A 99 3.91 3.93 0.31
C ALA A 99 4.86 2.96 1.03
N LEU A 100 5.69 2.24 0.27
CA LEU A 100 6.65 1.30 0.84
C LEU A 100 7.78 2.01 1.60
N ALA A 101 8.28 3.13 1.10
CA ALA A 101 9.30 3.95 1.76
C ALA A 101 8.77 4.51 3.10
N ASP A 102 7.56 5.08 3.08
CA ASP A 102 6.88 5.60 4.26
C ASP A 102 6.70 4.51 5.33
N LEU A 103 6.30 3.30 4.93
CA LEU A 103 6.21 2.14 5.83
C LEU A 103 7.58 1.76 6.41
N LEU A 104 8.63 1.70 5.59
CA LEU A 104 9.99 1.40 6.07
C LEU A 104 10.50 2.46 7.06
N HIS A 105 10.20 3.75 6.83
CA HIS A 105 10.51 4.82 7.78
C HIS A 105 9.76 4.66 9.10
N ALA A 106 8.47 4.32 9.08
CA ALA A 106 7.71 4.03 10.30
C ALA A 106 8.21 2.77 11.05
N MET A 107 8.86 1.85 10.35
CA MET A 107 9.51 0.68 10.97
C MET A 107 10.85 1.03 11.64
N LEU A 108 11.52 2.09 11.20
CA LEU A 108 12.72 2.65 11.82
C LEU A 108 12.38 3.55 13.01
N ASP A 109 11.34 4.38 12.87
CA ASP A 109 10.87 5.30 13.89
C ASP A 109 9.38 5.08 14.19
N ARG A 110 9.12 4.51 15.38
CA ARG A 110 7.76 4.17 15.81
C ARG A 110 6.90 5.40 16.10
N ASP A 111 7.52 6.56 16.33
CA ASP A 111 6.75 7.79 16.56
C ASP A 111 6.02 8.24 15.29
N LEU A 112 6.48 7.81 14.11
CA LEU A 112 5.83 8.07 12.82
C LEU A 112 4.65 7.12 12.52
N MET A 113 4.49 6.04 13.28
CA MET A 113 3.62 4.91 12.89
C MET A 113 2.17 5.31 12.63
N LEU A 114 1.57 6.13 13.51
CA LEU A 114 0.17 6.56 13.35
C LEU A 114 0.00 7.58 12.21
N GLU A 115 0.97 8.46 12.03
CA GLU A 115 0.95 9.45 10.93
C GLU A 115 1.06 8.72 9.58
N THR A 116 2.03 7.83 9.45
CA THR A 116 2.24 6.99 8.27
C THR A 116 1.02 6.14 7.95
N LEU A 117 0.36 5.59 8.97
CA LEU A 117 -0.85 4.79 8.80
C LEU A 117 -1.99 5.57 8.11
N VAL A 118 -2.21 6.82 8.50
CA VAL A 118 -3.21 7.70 7.87
C VAL A 118 -2.76 8.15 6.48
N LYS A 119 -1.45 8.43 6.30
CA LYS A 119 -0.86 8.77 5.01
C LYS A 119 -1.04 7.67 3.98
N LEU A 120 -0.66 6.42 4.28
CA LEU A 120 -0.81 5.29 3.36
C LEU A 120 -2.28 5.01 3.01
N SER A 121 -3.18 5.09 4.00
CA SER A 121 -4.62 4.96 3.76
C SER A 121 -5.14 6.01 2.78
N SER A 122 -4.66 7.25 2.90
CA SER A 122 -5.02 8.36 2.01
C SER A 122 -4.39 8.18 0.63
N LEU A 123 -3.09 7.90 0.56
CA LEU A 123 -2.36 7.70 -0.69
C LEU A 123 -3.02 6.62 -1.55
N SER A 124 -3.43 5.50 -0.94
CA SER A 124 -4.13 4.43 -1.66
C SER A 124 -5.42 4.89 -2.34
N ALA A 125 -6.19 5.78 -1.70
CA ALA A 125 -7.39 6.36 -2.29
C ALA A 125 -7.10 7.53 -3.24
N GLU A 126 -6.02 8.27 -3.02
CA GLU A 126 -5.56 9.36 -3.89
C GLU A 126 -5.07 8.81 -5.23
N THR A 127 -4.30 7.71 -5.27
CA THR A 127 -3.94 7.02 -6.52
C THR A 127 -5.17 6.63 -7.35
N VAL A 128 -6.26 6.20 -6.69
CA VAL A 128 -7.53 5.89 -7.36
C VAL A 128 -8.21 7.15 -7.89
N ALA A 129 -8.26 8.21 -7.08
CA ALA A 129 -8.83 9.48 -7.47
C ALA A 129 -8.10 10.12 -8.65
N ASP A 130 -6.77 10.04 -8.66
CA ASP A 130 -5.94 10.59 -9.71
C ASP A 130 -6.14 9.84 -11.04
N LEU A 131 -6.37 8.52 -11.00
CA LEU A 131 -6.71 7.76 -12.21
C LEU A 131 -8.10 8.13 -12.72
N GLU A 132 -9.09 8.20 -11.85
CA GLU A 132 -10.45 8.60 -12.21
C GLU A 132 -10.48 10.01 -12.83
N PHE A 133 -9.73 10.96 -12.25
CA PHE A 133 -9.56 12.30 -12.80
C PHE A 133 -8.88 12.26 -14.17
N ALA A 134 -7.82 11.47 -14.34
CA ALA A 134 -7.14 11.34 -15.62
C ALA A 134 -8.04 10.76 -16.72
N GLN A 135 -8.98 9.88 -16.37
CA GLN A 135 -9.91 9.25 -17.31
C GLN A 135 -11.13 10.13 -17.65
N THR A 136 -11.67 10.83 -16.66
CA THR A 136 -12.97 11.52 -16.77
C THR A 136 -12.84 13.04 -16.87
N GLY A 137 -11.74 13.60 -16.37
CA GLY A 137 -11.55 15.04 -16.16
C GLY A 137 -12.33 15.62 -14.98
N GLU A 138 -13.03 14.78 -14.20
CA GLU A 138 -13.81 15.19 -13.03
C GLU A 138 -13.02 14.96 -11.74
N GLU A 139 -12.79 16.03 -10.98
CA GLU A 139 -12.03 15.95 -9.73
C GLU A 139 -12.87 15.24 -8.64
N ILE A 140 -12.25 14.28 -7.96
CA ILE A 140 -12.85 13.65 -6.78
C ILE A 140 -12.49 14.46 -5.55
N THR A 141 -13.53 14.94 -4.87
CA THR A 141 -13.47 15.79 -3.69
C THR A 141 -14.21 15.16 -2.52
N ASN A 142 -14.17 15.83 -1.36
CA ASN A 142 -14.93 15.36 -0.20
C ASN A 142 -16.45 15.35 -0.40
N ASP A 143 -16.95 16.10 -1.39
CA ASP A 143 -18.38 16.25 -1.65
C ASP A 143 -18.94 15.14 -2.55
N ASN A 144 -18.16 14.65 -3.53
CA ASN A 144 -18.59 13.63 -4.50
C ASN A 144 -17.92 12.25 -4.33
N GLN A 145 -16.89 12.11 -3.47
CA GLN A 145 -16.16 10.84 -3.24
C GLN A 145 -17.04 9.61 -2.93
N LYS A 146 -18.25 9.80 -2.41
CA LYS A 146 -19.20 8.69 -2.10
C LYS A 146 -20.04 8.25 -3.30
N GLU A 147 -20.00 9.01 -4.39
CA GLU A 147 -20.70 8.71 -5.64
C GLU A 147 -19.78 7.97 -6.62
N ASN A 148 -18.47 8.05 -6.42
CA ASN A 148 -17.48 7.35 -7.24
C ASN A 148 -17.30 5.89 -6.79
N GLU A 149 -17.58 4.94 -7.69
CA GLU A 149 -17.54 3.51 -7.40
C GLU A 149 -16.13 3.00 -7.08
N ALA A 150 -15.09 3.48 -7.78
CA ALA A 150 -13.71 3.05 -7.57
C ALA A 150 -13.20 3.46 -6.18
N ILE A 151 -13.52 4.69 -5.74
CA ILE A 151 -13.19 5.16 -4.39
C ILE A 151 -13.94 4.36 -3.32
N CYS A 152 -15.22 4.07 -3.54
CA CYS A 152 -15.99 3.25 -2.60
C CYS A 152 -15.41 1.83 -2.49
N ALA A 153 -15.03 1.21 -3.61
CA ALA A 153 -14.40 -0.10 -3.62
C ALA A 153 -13.06 -0.11 -2.88
N GLU A 154 -12.22 0.92 -3.08
CA GLU A 154 -10.96 1.06 -2.35
C GLU A 154 -11.19 1.18 -0.84
N TRP A 155 -12.16 1.98 -0.41
CA TRP A 155 -12.50 2.10 1.00
C TRP A 155 -13.08 0.82 1.58
N ASP A 156 -13.95 0.12 0.85
CA ASP A 156 -14.50 -1.16 1.29
C ASP A 156 -13.40 -2.19 1.51
N MET A 157 -12.36 -2.20 0.66
CA MET A 157 -11.19 -3.03 0.84
C MET A 157 -10.39 -2.66 2.11
N GLN A 158 -10.12 -1.36 2.33
CA GLN A 158 -9.49 -0.92 3.58
C GLN A 158 -10.31 -1.29 4.82
N TRP A 159 -11.64 -1.19 4.73
CA TRP A 159 -12.54 -1.61 5.79
C TRP A 159 -12.52 -3.12 6.04
N ALA A 160 -12.43 -3.94 5.00
CA ALA A 160 -12.32 -5.39 5.12
C ALA A 160 -11.05 -5.78 5.88
N ILE A 161 -9.89 -5.23 5.50
CA ILE A 161 -8.61 -5.44 6.19
C ILE A 161 -8.70 -4.99 7.65
N PHE A 162 -9.24 -3.78 7.89
CA PHE A 162 -9.42 -3.26 9.25
C PHE A 162 -10.28 -4.18 10.12
N ARG A 163 -11.42 -4.66 9.61
CA ARG A 163 -12.33 -5.54 10.36
C ARG A 163 -11.64 -6.85 10.73
N ALA A 164 -10.97 -7.48 9.77
CA ALA A 164 -10.22 -8.72 9.99
C ALA A 164 -9.17 -8.54 11.10
N LEU A 165 -8.43 -7.43 11.07
CA LEU A 165 -7.43 -7.13 12.10
C LEU A 165 -8.06 -6.85 13.46
N LYS A 166 -9.11 -6.03 13.51
CA LYS A 166 -9.77 -5.61 14.76
C LYS A 166 -10.34 -6.79 15.55
N GLU A 167 -10.80 -7.84 14.88
CA GLU A 167 -11.37 -9.03 15.51
C GLU A 167 -10.32 -9.88 16.24
N ALA A 168 -9.02 -9.69 15.96
CA ALA A 168 -7.94 -10.40 16.62
C ALA A 168 -7.58 -9.76 17.97
N GLU A 169 -7.79 -10.50 19.06
CA GLU A 169 -7.43 -10.06 20.43
C GLU A 169 -5.91 -10.01 20.68
N ARG A 170 -5.14 -10.74 19.88
CA ARG A 170 -3.68 -10.84 20.00
C ARG A 170 -3.07 -11.04 18.61
N ARG A 171 -1.74 -10.88 18.52
CA ARG A 171 -1.01 -11.17 17.29
C ARG A 171 -1.27 -12.60 16.83
N ASP A 172 -1.92 -12.69 15.66
CA ASP A 172 -2.35 -13.94 15.05
C ASP A 172 -1.59 -14.17 13.74
N ILE A 173 -0.70 -15.16 13.75
CA ILE A 173 0.16 -15.48 12.61
C ILE A 173 -0.65 -16.06 11.45
N GLU A 174 -1.70 -16.82 11.73
CA GLU A 174 -2.51 -17.44 10.70
C GLU A 174 -3.41 -16.41 10.01
N LEU A 175 -3.95 -15.44 10.76
CA LEU A 175 -4.62 -14.28 10.18
C LEU A 175 -3.70 -13.49 9.23
N ILE A 176 -2.47 -13.18 9.67
CA ILE A 176 -1.49 -12.42 8.86
C ILE A 176 -1.16 -13.17 7.57
N LYS A 177 -0.93 -14.49 7.64
CA LYS A 177 -0.68 -15.32 6.46
C LYS A 177 -1.90 -15.40 5.55
N GLY A 178 -3.10 -15.55 6.12
CA GLY A 178 -4.36 -15.59 5.40
C GLY A 178 -4.57 -14.30 4.59
N LEU A 179 -4.46 -13.14 5.23
CA LEU A 179 -4.53 -11.84 4.55
C LEU A 179 -3.50 -11.73 3.43
N ARG A 180 -2.23 -12.09 3.69
CA ARG A 180 -1.18 -12.08 2.65
C ARG A 180 -1.51 -13.00 1.48
N GLN A 181 -2.08 -14.18 1.75
CA GLN A 181 -2.45 -15.15 0.73
C GLN A 181 -3.63 -14.64 -0.12
N GLU A 182 -4.70 -14.15 0.52
CA GLU A 182 -5.87 -13.58 -0.17
C GLU A 182 -5.46 -12.46 -1.14
N LEU A 183 -4.59 -11.55 -0.70
CA LEU A 183 -4.06 -10.46 -1.53
C LEU A 183 -3.20 -10.92 -2.71
N ARG A 184 -2.71 -12.16 -2.70
CA ARG A 184 -1.85 -12.73 -3.76
C ARG A 184 -2.57 -13.68 -4.69
N GLU A 185 -3.62 -14.33 -4.22
CA GLU A 185 -4.43 -15.22 -5.04
C GLU A 185 -5.13 -14.44 -6.16
N GLU A 186 -5.58 -13.23 -5.85
CA GLU A 186 -6.12 -12.27 -6.83
C GLU A 186 -5.32 -10.95 -6.73
N PRO A 187 -4.14 -10.86 -7.38
CA PRO A 187 -3.22 -9.72 -7.25
C PRO A 187 -3.72 -8.52 -8.06
N ILE A 188 -4.88 -7.98 -7.68
CA ILE A 188 -5.53 -6.82 -8.28
C ILE A 188 -5.22 -5.58 -7.44
N SER A 189 -4.73 -4.53 -8.09
CA SER A 189 -4.36 -3.31 -7.38
C SER A 189 -5.54 -2.44 -6.94
N ASN A 190 -5.22 -1.39 -6.17
CA ASN A 190 -6.16 -0.31 -5.86
C ASN A 190 -6.79 0.34 -7.10
N ILE A 191 -6.07 0.35 -8.24
CA ILE A 191 -6.56 0.86 -9.52
C ILE A 191 -6.94 -0.23 -10.54
N GLY A 192 -7.10 -1.48 -10.10
CA GLY A 192 -7.61 -2.56 -10.94
C GLY A 192 -6.58 -3.23 -11.87
N ILE A 193 -5.27 -2.98 -11.70
CA ILE A 193 -4.22 -3.68 -12.45
C ILE A 193 -4.08 -5.11 -11.91
N ALA A 194 -4.16 -6.10 -12.79
CA ALA A 194 -3.95 -7.51 -12.48
C ALA A 194 -2.65 -8.02 -13.14
N LEU A 195 -1.86 -8.80 -12.39
CA LEU A 195 -0.65 -9.50 -12.87
C LEU A 195 -0.94 -10.93 -13.32
#